data_AF-I8ZIP4-F1
#
_entry.id   AF-I8ZIP4-F1
#
_cell.length_a   1.000
_cell.length_b   1.000
_cell.length_c   1.000
_cell.angle_alpha   90.00
_cell.angle_beta   90.00
_cell.angle_gamma   90.00
#
_symmetry.space_group_name_H-M   'P 1'
#
loop_
_entity.id
_entity.type
_entity.pdbx_description
1 polymer ?
#
loop_
_entity_poly.entity_id
_entity_poly.type
_entity_poly.pdbx_seq_one_letter_code
_entity_poly.pdbx_strand_id
1 'polypeptide(L)'
;MSEINYHPNFDKYVEMIVAHPNYMGLYYDRDKYGRVNWVVTGKSVKGQKRQAWWDITCKKLGIPIQKGCYAKAARLIHPTGMHVCQCCGEERSIFYEYPTIPTLKKINTAFELNLKQTDYTITEFVHAFCTSKDLLDKLAHILKIPVADNANSLIDYIKVELIDKESSLFSPGVMCNPPDRFNGFHSYALCCRKTKDTGRHDDNMKTYTQDRRAYEDWSDGDYNLANRLMGEFHKQDPMKCPICGRTENMSADHIGPISLGFCHSRYFAPMCSSCNSSKNNRFTKADVDKLIKLETSGAHVISWHSKYIWDLVKTKISNDIEAKKASSIMAKCHQNILNILALIHQKTGKEFLMRYLHPEYSMIDYRFENFDLNNLDKIIIIANPLDSKNKRKNQERYIRIAFESLENFLSKQNRKNNFLITSNSQELDPILTSIHHKNFDLADCQLKNLIKDISVKIYKSESEQNIYTIDESEDYSRMVAESSN
;
A
#
# COMPACT_ATOMS: atom_id res chain seq x y z
N MET A 1 -22.62 15.99 18.50
CA MET A 1 -22.18 14.59 18.67
C MET A 1 -23.34 13.86 19.30
N SER A 2 -24.00 12.95 18.58
CA SER A 2 -25.01 12.10 19.21
C SER A 2 -24.36 11.31 20.35
N GLU A 3 -24.98 11.33 21.53
CA GLU A 3 -24.52 10.51 22.65
C GLU A 3 -24.49 9.06 22.18
N ILE A 4 -23.30 8.46 22.16
CA ILE A 4 -23.17 7.03 21.89
C ILE A 4 -23.84 6.34 23.06
N ASN A 5 -25.02 5.78 22.85
CA ASN A 5 -25.71 5.02 23.88
C ASN A 5 -24.98 3.67 24.05
N TYR A 6 -24.57 3.37 25.28
CA TYR A 6 -23.83 2.14 25.61
C TYR A 6 -24.86 1.05 25.80
N HIS A 7 -24.65 -0.11 25.20
CA HIS A 7 -25.54 -1.22 25.42
C HIS A 7 -25.39 -1.73 26.87
N PRO A 8 -26.47 -2.04 27.62
CA PRO A 8 -26.38 -2.51 29.01
C PRO A 8 -25.48 -3.73 29.22
N ASN A 9 -25.43 -4.65 28.24
CA ASN A 9 -24.53 -5.80 28.27
C ASN A 9 -23.05 -5.37 28.29
N PHE A 10 -22.71 -4.27 27.61
CA PHE A 10 -21.36 -3.74 27.62
C PHE A 10 -21.01 -3.18 29.01
N ASP A 11 -21.93 -2.47 29.66
CA ASP A 11 -21.70 -1.97 31.02
C ASP A 11 -21.48 -3.12 32.01
N LYS A 12 -22.29 -4.18 31.92
CA LYS A 12 -22.09 -5.42 32.72
C LYS A 12 -20.72 -6.05 32.46
N TYR A 13 -20.32 -6.13 31.19
CA TYR A 13 -19.03 -6.66 30.78
C TYR A 13 -17.86 -5.82 31.31
N VAL A 14 -17.97 -4.49 31.25
CA VAL A 14 -16.93 -3.57 31.76
C VAL A 14 -16.72 -3.77 33.26
N GLU A 15 -17.79 -3.84 34.04
CA GLU A 15 -17.70 -4.06 35.49
C GLU A 15 -17.14 -5.44 35.82
N MET A 16 -17.57 -6.49 35.11
CA MET A 16 -17.02 -7.84 35.25
C MET A 16 -15.50 -7.85 34.99
N ILE A 17 -15.04 -7.23 33.90
CA ILE A 17 -13.62 -7.21 33.53
C ILE A 17 -12.78 -6.46 34.57
N VAL A 18 -13.27 -5.30 35.02
CA VAL A 18 -12.53 -4.45 35.97
C VAL A 18 -12.42 -5.10 37.35
N ALA A 19 -13.43 -5.86 37.76
CA ALA A 19 -13.41 -6.63 39.00
C ALA A 19 -12.59 -7.93 38.90
N HIS A 20 -12.25 -8.40 37.69
CA HIS A 20 -11.63 -9.70 37.50
C HIS A 20 -10.16 -9.73 37.97
N PRO A 21 -9.71 -10.75 38.72
CA PRO A 21 -8.34 -10.84 39.24
C PRO A 21 -7.23 -10.71 38.18
N ASN A 22 -7.49 -11.18 36.95
CA ASN A 22 -6.54 -11.10 35.83
C ASN A 22 -6.11 -9.66 35.50
N TYR A 23 -6.92 -8.65 35.85
CA TYR A 23 -6.62 -7.24 35.61
C TYR A 23 -6.21 -6.48 36.88
N MET A 24 -5.91 -7.19 37.97
CA MET A 24 -5.51 -6.59 39.24
C MET A 24 -4.31 -5.64 39.06
N GLY A 25 -4.46 -4.42 39.59
CA GLY A 25 -3.44 -3.37 39.51
C GLY A 25 -3.41 -2.61 38.18
N LEU A 26 -4.25 -2.95 37.20
CA LEU A 26 -4.36 -2.17 35.96
C LEU A 26 -5.10 -0.86 36.25
N TYR A 27 -4.51 0.26 35.81
CA TYR A 27 -5.09 1.58 36.08
C TYR A 27 -6.43 1.80 35.36
N TYR A 28 -7.43 2.21 36.13
CA TYR A 28 -8.66 2.83 35.65
C TYR A 28 -9.16 3.87 36.66
N ASP A 29 -10.04 4.74 36.20
CA ASP A 29 -10.82 5.66 37.01
C ASP A 29 -12.27 5.69 36.50
N ARG A 30 -13.14 6.42 37.20
CA ARG A 30 -14.55 6.56 36.86
C ARG A 30 -14.87 8.00 36.48
N ASP A 31 -15.87 8.17 35.62
CA ASP A 31 -16.42 9.48 35.30
C ASP A 31 -17.36 10.00 36.40
N LYS A 32 -17.92 11.19 36.20
CA LYS A 32 -18.85 11.83 37.14
C LYS A 32 -20.16 11.06 37.36
N TYR A 33 -20.47 10.09 36.51
CA TYR A 33 -21.66 9.23 36.60
C TYR A 33 -21.30 7.84 37.15
N GLY A 34 -20.06 7.65 37.63
CA GLY A 34 -19.60 6.39 38.18
C GLY A 34 -19.25 5.33 37.12
N ARG A 35 -19.25 5.66 35.82
CA ARG A 35 -18.88 4.70 34.78
C ARG A 35 -17.37 4.61 34.62
N VAL A 36 -16.84 3.42 34.36
CA VAL A 36 -15.41 3.22 34.12
C VAL A 36 -14.97 3.96 32.85
N ASN A 37 -13.87 4.72 32.96
CA ASN A 37 -13.18 5.26 31.81
C ASN A 37 -12.45 4.14 31.05
N TRP A 38 -13.20 3.46 30.19
CA TRP A 38 -12.72 2.33 29.41
C TRP A 38 -11.56 2.71 28.48
N VAL A 39 -11.61 3.93 27.94
CA VAL A 39 -10.67 4.46 26.95
C VAL A 39 -9.79 5.53 27.56
N VAL A 40 -8.48 5.37 27.42
CA VAL A 40 -7.49 6.44 27.67
C VAL A 40 -6.55 6.54 26.49
N THR A 41 -6.03 7.71 26.18
CA THR A 41 -5.01 7.84 25.13
C THR A 41 -3.69 7.26 25.65
N GLY A 42 -3.06 6.34 24.92
CA GLY A 42 -1.84 5.66 25.39
C GLY A 42 -0.66 6.57 25.74
N LYS A 43 -0.57 7.76 25.12
CA LYS A 43 0.46 8.76 25.44
C LYS A 43 0.18 9.61 26.68
N SER A 44 -1.04 9.58 27.20
CA SER A 44 -1.37 10.31 28.44
C SER A 44 -0.67 9.67 29.63
N VAL A 45 -0.54 10.41 30.73
CA VAL A 45 -0.03 9.87 32.01
C VAL A 45 -0.79 8.60 32.41
N LYS A 46 -2.11 8.58 32.20
CA LYS A 46 -2.99 7.42 32.44
C LYS A 46 -2.65 6.24 31.52
N GLY A 47 -2.45 6.52 30.23
CA GLY A 47 -2.07 5.53 29.23
C GLY A 47 -0.69 4.90 29.49
N GLN A 48 0.28 5.70 29.94
CA GLN A 48 1.61 5.22 30.31
C GLN A 48 1.56 4.29 31.54
N LYS A 49 0.70 4.57 32.53
CA LYS A 49 0.44 3.66 33.65
C LYS A 49 -0.09 2.31 33.17
N ARG A 50 -1.06 2.32 32.24
CA ARG A 50 -1.57 1.08 31.62
C ARG A 50 -0.47 0.35 30.83
N GLN A 51 0.35 1.08 30.08
CA GLN A 51 1.46 0.47 29.33
C GLN A 51 2.48 -0.22 30.23
N ALA A 52 2.89 0.44 31.33
CA ALA A 52 3.81 -0.16 32.30
C ALA A 52 3.22 -1.45 32.92
N TRP A 53 1.91 -1.48 33.19
CA TRP A 53 1.24 -2.70 33.63
C TRP A 53 1.30 -3.79 32.55
N TRP A 54 1.02 -3.46 31.29
CA TRP A 54 1.13 -4.41 30.18
C TRP A 54 2.56 -4.95 30.00
N ASP A 55 3.59 -4.13 30.19
CA ASP A 55 4.99 -4.58 30.16
C ASP A 55 5.27 -5.61 31.26
N ILE A 56 4.78 -5.36 32.47
CA ILE A 56 4.91 -6.30 33.60
C ILE A 56 4.14 -7.59 33.32
N THR A 57 2.94 -7.50 32.77
CA THR A 57 2.10 -8.66 32.43
C THR A 57 2.76 -9.52 31.34
N CYS A 58 3.31 -8.90 30.28
CA CYS A 58 4.10 -9.62 29.28
C CYS A 58 5.29 -10.35 29.90
N LYS A 59 6.05 -9.69 30.79
CA LYS A 59 7.19 -10.32 31.50
C LYS A 59 6.74 -11.52 32.34
N LYS A 60 5.63 -11.41 33.07
CA LYS A 60 5.06 -12.52 33.87
C LYS A 60 4.65 -13.71 33.01
N LEU A 61 4.16 -13.46 31.80
CA LEU A 61 3.73 -14.48 30.84
C LEU A 61 4.89 -15.01 29.96
N GLY A 62 6.13 -14.55 30.16
CA GLY A 62 7.26 -14.94 29.32
C GLY A 62 7.18 -14.40 27.88
N ILE A 63 6.42 -13.33 27.64
CA ILE A 63 6.25 -12.74 26.30
C ILE A 63 7.29 -11.61 26.12
N PRO A 64 8.16 -11.69 25.10
CA PRO A 64 9.15 -10.64 24.84
C PRO A 64 8.47 -9.32 24.45
N ILE A 65 9.01 -8.19 24.92
CA ILE A 65 8.51 -6.86 24.59
C ILE A 65 8.89 -6.52 23.15
N GLN A 66 7.95 -6.75 22.24
CA GLN A 66 8.09 -6.50 20.81
C GLN A 66 6.72 -6.14 20.21
N LYS A 67 6.70 -5.76 18.93
CA LYS A 67 5.44 -5.47 18.24
C LYS A 67 4.46 -6.64 18.36
N GLY A 68 3.25 -6.36 18.83
CA GLY A 68 2.18 -7.35 19.01
C GLY A 68 2.22 -8.12 20.34
N CYS A 69 3.22 -7.91 21.21
CA CYS A 69 3.31 -8.62 22.49
C CYS A 69 2.05 -8.47 23.37
N TYR A 70 1.53 -7.24 23.49
CA TYR A 70 0.34 -6.98 24.29
C TYR A 70 -0.92 -7.65 23.72
N ALA A 71 -0.99 -7.92 22.42
CA ALA A 71 -2.11 -8.65 21.85
C ALA A 71 -2.13 -10.12 22.27
N LYS A 72 -0.94 -10.74 22.34
CA LYS A 72 -0.78 -12.09 22.88
C LYS A 72 -1.15 -12.11 24.37
N ALA A 73 -0.61 -11.16 25.15
CA ALA A 73 -0.93 -11.04 26.57
C ALA A 73 -2.43 -10.84 26.81
N ALA A 74 -3.07 -9.92 26.07
CA ALA A 74 -4.49 -9.60 26.23
C ALA A 74 -5.39 -10.82 25.98
N ARG A 75 -5.06 -11.69 25.02
CA ARG A 75 -5.82 -12.94 24.81
C ARG A 75 -5.60 -13.96 25.92
N LEU A 76 -4.36 -14.14 26.38
CA LEU A 76 -4.02 -15.11 27.42
C LEU A 76 -4.68 -14.79 28.77
N ILE A 77 -4.80 -13.51 29.11
CA ILE A 77 -5.38 -13.09 30.40
C ILE A 77 -6.87 -12.80 30.35
N HIS A 78 -7.49 -12.79 29.16
CA HIS A 78 -8.90 -12.48 29.05
C HIS A 78 -9.71 -13.61 29.72
N PRO A 79 -10.63 -13.31 30.65
CA PRO A 79 -11.25 -14.34 31.49
C PRO A 79 -12.10 -15.35 30.73
N THR A 80 -12.76 -14.92 29.65
CA THR A 80 -13.73 -15.74 28.91
C THR A 80 -13.37 -15.98 27.44
N GLY A 81 -12.34 -15.32 26.91
CA GLY A 81 -12.13 -15.23 25.46
C GLY A 81 -13.20 -14.43 24.66
N MET A 82 -14.24 -13.91 25.32
CA MET A 82 -15.38 -13.24 24.64
C MET A 82 -15.48 -11.76 25.04
N HIS A 83 -15.58 -10.86 24.06
CA HIS A 83 -15.75 -9.43 24.28
C HIS A 83 -17.13 -8.96 23.83
N VAL A 84 -17.77 -8.11 24.64
CA VAL A 84 -19.08 -7.52 24.33
C VAL A 84 -18.93 -6.24 23.53
N CYS A 85 -19.64 -6.10 22.42
CA CYS A 85 -19.63 -4.86 21.65
C CYS A 85 -20.34 -3.71 22.40
N GLN A 86 -19.70 -2.55 22.51
CA GLN A 86 -20.27 -1.34 23.13
C GLN A 86 -21.60 -0.88 22.50
N CYS A 87 -21.77 -1.10 21.18
CA CYS A 87 -22.92 -0.59 20.44
C CYS A 87 -24.13 -1.53 20.48
N CYS A 88 -23.96 -2.80 20.09
CA CYS A 88 -25.08 -3.75 19.99
C CYS A 88 -25.16 -4.72 21.18
N GLY A 89 -24.15 -4.75 22.05
CA GLY A 89 -24.15 -5.64 23.21
C GLY A 89 -23.92 -7.11 22.91
N GLU A 90 -23.65 -7.47 21.65
CA GLU A 90 -23.36 -8.85 21.29
C GLU A 90 -21.93 -9.24 21.62
N GLU A 91 -21.75 -10.48 22.05
CA GLU A 91 -20.45 -11.08 22.33
C GLU A 91 -19.75 -11.54 21.05
N ARG A 92 -18.43 -11.40 21.03
CA ARG A 92 -17.56 -11.86 19.94
C ARG A 92 -16.27 -12.44 20.50
N SER A 93 -15.81 -13.53 19.88
CA SER A 93 -14.52 -14.12 20.21
C SER A 93 -13.37 -13.15 19.90
N ILE A 94 -12.38 -13.10 20.80
CA ILE A 94 -11.15 -12.33 20.62
C ILE A 94 -10.08 -13.09 19.80
N PHE A 95 -10.35 -14.34 19.45
CA PHE A 95 -9.48 -15.23 18.68
C PHE A 95 -9.80 -15.17 17.18
N TYR A 96 -8.85 -15.55 16.33
CA TYR A 96 -8.96 -15.50 14.86
C TYR A 96 -9.89 -16.59 14.31
N GLU A 97 -11.17 -16.49 14.63
CA GLU A 97 -12.15 -17.56 14.37
C GLU A 97 -13.20 -17.15 13.34
N TYR A 98 -13.28 -15.87 12.95
CA TYR A 98 -14.25 -15.41 11.96
C TYR A 98 -13.62 -15.35 10.57
N PRO A 99 -14.22 -15.99 9.54
CA PRO A 99 -13.79 -15.84 8.15
C PRO A 99 -13.61 -14.37 7.75
N THR A 100 -12.49 -14.03 7.12
CA THR A 100 -12.36 -12.69 6.49
C THR A 100 -13.32 -12.57 5.31
N ILE A 101 -13.67 -11.35 4.89
CA ILE A 101 -14.58 -11.13 3.75
C ILE A 101 -14.18 -11.94 2.49
N PRO A 102 -12.90 -11.99 2.07
CA PRO A 102 -12.50 -12.81 0.93
C PRO A 102 -12.71 -14.32 1.16
N THR A 103 -12.40 -14.83 2.35
CA THR A 103 -12.61 -16.23 2.71
C THR A 103 -14.09 -16.57 2.75
N LEU A 104 -14.90 -15.71 3.39
CA LEU A 104 -16.36 -15.86 3.48
C LEU A 104 -17.01 -15.90 2.10
N LYS A 105 -16.57 -15.05 1.16
CA LYS A 105 -17.07 -15.09 -0.23
C LYS A 105 -16.85 -16.46 -0.86
N LYS A 106 -15.67 -17.07 -0.69
CA LYS A 106 -15.40 -18.42 -1.21
C LYS A 106 -16.28 -19.48 -0.55
N ILE A 107 -16.46 -19.40 0.77
CA ILE A 107 -17.34 -20.30 1.52
C ILE A 107 -18.79 -20.17 1.02
N ASN A 108 -19.33 -18.94 0.99
CA ASN A 108 -20.68 -18.67 0.51
C ASN A 108 -20.89 -19.17 -0.92
N THR A 109 -19.92 -18.99 -1.83
CA THR A 109 -20.01 -19.54 -3.18
C THR A 109 -19.98 -21.06 -3.20
N ALA A 110 -19.06 -21.70 -2.45
CA ALA A 110 -18.87 -23.15 -2.50
C ALA A 110 -19.97 -23.96 -1.80
N PHE A 111 -20.66 -23.34 -0.83
CA PHE A 111 -21.75 -23.91 -0.05
C PHE A 111 -23.13 -23.34 -0.45
N GLU A 112 -23.18 -22.43 -1.42
CA GLU A 112 -24.41 -21.76 -1.89
C GLU A 112 -25.17 -21.05 -0.76
N LEU A 113 -24.44 -20.35 0.10
CA LEU A 113 -24.94 -19.63 1.26
C LEU A 113 -24.82 -18.11 1.09
N ASN A 114 -25.52 -17.36 1.95
CA ASN A 114 -25.40 -15.91 2.05
C ASN A 114 -25.15 -15.46 3.50
N LEU A 115 -24.09 -16.00 4.10
CA LEU A 115 -23.69 -15.67 5.47
C LEU A 115 -22.97 -14.32 5.52
N LYS A 116 -23.16 -13.59 6.62
CA LYS A 116 -22.36 -12.43 7.01
C LYS A 116 -21.17 -12.87 7.87
N GLN A 117 -20.18 -11.99 7.95
CA GLN A 117 -18.88 -12.30 8.56
C GLN A 117 -18.94 -12.72 10.03
N THR A 118 -19.97 -12.29 10.75
CA THR A 118 -20.13 -12.57 12.18
C THR A 118 -21.22 -13.58 12.50
N ASP A 119 -21.82 -14.22 11.49
CA ASP A 119 -22.93 -15.16 11.72
C ASP A 119 -22.44 -16.44 12.39
N TYR A 120 -21.24 -16.89 12.01
CA TYR A 120 -20.59 -18.08 12.56
C TYR A 120 -19.08 -17.85 12.69
N THR A 121 -18.50 -18.33 13.78
CA THR A 121 -17.09 -18.72 13.80
C THR A 121 -16.88 -19.90 12.84
N ILE A 122 -15.64 -20.13 12.42
CA ILE A 122 -15.33 -21.24 11.52
C ILE A 122 -15.64 -22.61 12.16
N THR A 123 -15.47 -22.73 13.48
CA THR A 123 -15.80 -23.96 14.22
C THR A 123 -17.31 -24.19 14.25
N GLU A 124 -18.10 -23.15 14.55
CA GLU A 124 -19.56 -23.25 14.48
C GLU A 124 -20.04 -23.54 13.06
N PHE A 125 -19.37 -22.98 12.05
CA PHE A 125 -19.65 -23.27 10.64
C PHE A 125 -19.43 -24.76 10.32
N VAL A 126 -18.31 -25.36 10.77
CA VAL A 126 -18.04 -26.79 10.56
C VAL A 126 -19.17 -27.63 11.15
N HIS A 127 -19.57 -27.36 12.40
CA HIS A 127 -20.65 -28.10 13.05
C HIS A 127 -22.01 -27.92 12.36
N ALA A 128 -22.32 -26.72 11.90
CA ALA A 128 -23.61 -26.41 11.29
C ALA A 128 -23.75 -26.90 9.85
N PHE A 129 -22.67 -26.87 9.06
CA PHE A 129 -22.75 -27.04 7.60
C PHE A 129 -21.90 -28.19 7.04
N CYS A 130 -20.90 -28.71 7.76
CA CYS A 130 -20.05 -29.79 7.27
C CYS A 130 -20.52 -31.16 7.79
N THR A 131 -21.73 -31.57 7.38
CA THR A 131 -22.38 -32.81 7.85
C THR A 131 -21.96 -34.08 7.11
N SER A 132 -21.16 -33.96 6.05
CA SER A 132 -20.64 -35.08 5.26
C SER A 132 -19.15 -34.94 4.96
N LYS A 133 -18.50 -36.05 4.60
CA LYS A 133 -17.07 -36.09 4.24
C LYS A 133 -16.75 -35.15 3.07
N ASP A 134 -17.58 -35.12 2.03
CA ASP A 134 -17.40 -34.22 0.89
C ASP A 134 -17.43 -32.73 1.31
N LEU A 135 -18.28 -32.36 2.27
CA LEU A 135 -18.38 -30.99 2.76
C LEU A 135 -17.19 -30.61 3.66
N LEU A 136 -16.68 -31.56 4.44
CA LEU A 136 -15.44 -31.39 5.19
C LEU A 136 -14.25 -31.17 4.25
N ASP A 137 -14.11 -32.02 3.23
CA ASP A 137 -13.02 -31.94 2.26
C ASP A 137 -13.09 -30.65 1.44
N LYS A 138 -14.30 -30.26 1.01
CA LYS A 138 -14.55 -28.97 0.35
C LYS A 138 -14.06 -27.80 1.19
N LEU A 139 -14.37 -27.77 2.49
CA LEU A 139 -13.89 -26.70 3.38
C LEU A 139 -12.37 -26.75 3.56
N ALA A 140 -11.79 -27.94 3.77
CA ALA A 140 -10.35 -28.14 3.91
C ALA A 140 -9.59 -27.58 2.70
N HIS A 141 -10.09 -27.81 1.48
CA HIS A 141 -9.51 -27.25 0.25
C HIS A 141 -9.59 -25.72 0.17
N ILE A 142 -10.71 -25.11 0.58
CA ILE A 142 -10.85 -23.65 0.63
C ILE A 142 -9.82 -23.05 1.60
N LEU A 143 -9.64 -23.70 2.75
CA LEU A 143 -8.73 -23.28 3.81
C LEU A 143 -7.27 -23.69 3.59
N LYS A 144 -7.01 -24.54 2.58
CA LYS A 144 -5.68 -25.08 2.24
C LYS A 144 -5.02 -25.85 3.38
N ILE A 145 -5.81 -26.67 4.08
CA ILE A 145 -5.37 -27.58 5.14
C ILE A 145 -5.62 -29.04 4.73
N PRO A 146 -4.99 -30.01 5.40
CA PRO A 146 -5.26 -31.42 5.14
C PRO A 146 -6.75 -31.76 5.29
N VAL A 147 -7.22 -32.70 4.46
CA VAL A 147 -8.54 -33.31 4.62
C VAL A 147 -8.57 -34.09 5.93
N ALA A 148 -9.74 -34.14 6.56
CA ALA A 148 -9.91 -34.75 7.88
C ALA A 148 -11.06 -35.74 7.89
N ASP A 149 -10.95 -36.81 8.65
CA ASP A 149 -11.92 -37.92 8.63
C ASP A 149 -13.28 -37.54 9.22
N ASN A 150 -13.30 -36.56 10.13
CA ASN A 150 -14.50 -36.07 10.80
C ASN A 150 -14.36 -34.59 11.18
N ALA A 151 -15.48 -34.00 11.62
CA ALA A 151 -15.57 -32.60 12.01
C ALA A 151 -14.56 -32.20 13.10
N ASN A 152 -14.37 -33.04 14.13
CA ASN A 152 -13.45 -32.73 15.23
C ASN A 152 -12.01 -32.67 14.73
N SER A 153 -11.57 -33.64 13.92
CA SER A 153 -10.25 -33.63 13.32
C SER A 153 -10.03 -32.41 12.41
N LEU A 154 -11.06 -31.99 11.65
CA LEU A 154 -10.97 -30.76 10.85
C LEU A 154 -10.81 -29.52 11.73
N ILE A 155 -11.60 -29.42 12.81
CA ILE A 155 -11.54 -28.33 13.78
C ILE A 155 -10.16 -28.27 14.44
N ASP A 156 -9.56 -29.40 14.78
CA ASP A 156 -8.21 -29.46 15.34
C ASP A 156 -7.17 -28.91 14.36
N TYR A 157 -7.24 -29.29 13.08
CA TYR A 157 -6.38 -28.69 12.05
C TYR A 157 -6.60 -27.19 11.93
N ILE A 158 -7.86 -26.73 11.88
CA ILE A 158 -8.20 -25.31 11.80
C ILE A 158 -7.62 -24.56 13.00
N LYS A 159 -7.73 -25.12 14.21
CA LYS A 159 -7.22 -24.51 15.42
C LYS A 159 -5.69 -24.35 15.38
N VAL A 160 -4.97 -25.45 15.14
CA VAL A 160 -3.51 -25.47 15.19
C VAL A 160 -2.88 -24.73 14.01
N GLU A 161 -3.41 -24.92 12.80
CA GLU A 161 -2.79 -24.39 11.58
C GLU A 161 -3.24 -22.97 11.24
N LEU A 162 -4.44 -22.56 11.69
CA LEU A 162 -5.01 -21.28 11.27
C LEU A 162 -5.31 -20.35 12.44
N ILE A 163 -6.02 -20.79 13.49
CA ILE A 163 -6.41 -19.91 14.61
C ILE A 163 -5.18 -19.53 15.46
N ASP A 164 -4.43 -20.53 15.94
CA ASP A 164 -3.27 -20.33 16.83
C ASP A 164 -2.12 -19.61 16.13
N LYS A 165 -2.02 -19.78 14.80
CA LYS A 165 -1.05 -19.09 13.94
C LYS A 165 -1.54 -17.71 13.43
N GLU A 166 -2.73 -17.27 13.86
CA GLU A 166 -3.33 -15.98 13.46
C GLU A 166 -3.40 -15.81 11.93
N SER A 167 -3.84 -16.85 11.23
CA SER A 167 -3.91 -16.87 9.76
C SER A 167 -4.75 -15.73 9.21
N SER A 168 -4.27 -15.13 8.10
CA SER A 168 -4.96 -14.05 7.38
C SER A 168 -6.28 -14.47 6.74
N LEU A 169 -6.58 -15.78 6.71
CA LEU A 169 -7.89 -16.28 6.30
C LEU A 169 -8.99 -15.90 7.28
N PHE A 170 -8.63 -15.69 8.54
CA PHE A 170 -9.55 -15.37 9.63
C PHE A 170 -9.24 -14.02 10.27
N SER A 171 -10.17 -13.55 11.08
CA SER A 171 -10.09 -12.30 11.82
C SER A 171 -10.62 -12.50 13.23
N PRO A 172 -10.09 -11.76 14.22
CA PRO A 172 -10.70 -11.74 15.52
C PRO A 172 -12.03 -10.98 15.46
N GLY A 173 -12.97 -11.40 16.28
CA GLY A 173 -14.23 -10.68 16.43
C GLY A 173 -14.02 -9.28 17.01
N VAL A 174 -12.89 -9.05 17.71
CA VAL A 174 -12.52 -7.73 18.25
C VAL A 174 -11.02 -7.48 18.10
N MET A 175 -10.67 -6.32 17.56
CA MET A 175 -9.26 -5.95 17.39
C MET A 175 -8.63 -5.55 18.71
N CYS A 176 -7.37 -5.95 18.88
CA CYS A 176 -6.56 -5.54 20.01
C CYS A 176 -6.19 -4.04 19.93
N ASN A 177 -6.27 -3.32 21.06
CA ASN A 177 -5.95 -1.90 21.17
C ASN A 177 -5.37 -1.47 22.56
N PRO A 178 -4.33 -2.13 23.08
CA PRO A 178 -3.59 -1.70 24.26
C PRO A 178 -2.58 -0.58 23.89
N PRO A 179 -2.22 0.30 24.84
CA PRO A 179 -2.76 0.41 26.20
C PRO A 179 -4.08 1.20 26.27
N ASP A 180 -4.61 1.63 25.12
CA ASP A 180 -5.69 2.60 25.05
C ASP A 180 -7.00 2.09 25.65
N ARG A 181 -7.31 0.80 25.47
CA ARG A 181 -8.51 0.15 26.03
C ARG A 181 -8.12 -0.71 27.22
N PHE A 182 -8.94 -0.66 28.28
CA PHE A 182 -8.64 -1.30 29.57
C PHE A 182 -8.30 -2.78 29.40
N ASN A 183 -9.20 -3.57 28.82
CA ASN A 183 -8.99 -5.00 28.62
C ASN A 183 -8.05 -5.35 27.45
N GLY A 184 -7.53 -4.34 26.74
CA GLY A 184 -6.71 -4.51 25.55
C GLY A 184 -7.49 -4.72 24.24
N PHE A 185 -8.81 -4.55 24.19
CA PHE A 185 -9.63 -4.73 22.98
C PHE A 185 -10.47 -3.50 22.63
N HIS A 186 -10.65 -3.27 21.33
CA HIS A 186 -11.44 -2.17 20.80
C HIS A 186 -12.91 -2.26 21.26
N SER A 187 -13.53 -1.13 21.62
CA SER A 187 -14.90 -1.14 22.15
C SER A 187 -15.97 -1.59 21.14
N TYR A 188 -15.69 -1.40 19.85
CA TYR A 188 -16.54 -1.91 18.77
C TYR A 188 -15.96 -3.22 18.23
N ALA A 189 -16.78 -4.26 18.26
CA ALA A 189 -16.52 -5.54 17.64
C ALA A 189 -16.83 -5.51 16.13
N LEU A 190 -16.49 -6.60 15.44
CA LEU A 190 -16.62 -6.77 13.99
C LEU A 190 -18.04 -6.47 13.47
N CYS A 191 -19.07 -6.74 14.28
CA CYS A 191 -20.48 -6.47 13.96
C CYS A 191 -20.81 -4.98 13.75
N CYS A 192 -20.15 -4.07 14.46
CA CYS A 192 -20.48 -2.63 14.43
C CYS A 192 -19.28 -1.74 14.05
N ARG A 193 -18.05 -2.26 14.05
CA ARG A 193 -16.86 -1.43 13.91
C ARG A 193 -16.85 -0.64 12.61
N LYS A 194 -17.22 -1.25 11.47
CA LYS A 194 -17.20 -0.57 10.17
C LYS A 194 -18.08 0.68 10.14
N THR A 195 -19.19 0.68 10.88
CA THR A 195 -20.18 1.77 10.87
C THR A 195 -20.00 2.75 12.02
N LYS A 196 -19.37 2.35 13.13
CA LYS A 196 -19.25 3.16 14.36
C LYS A 196 -17.84 3.72 14.59
N ASP A 197 -16.80 3.12 14.02
CA ASP A 197 -15.44 3.64 14.04
C ASP A 197 -15.29 4.66 12.90
N THR A 198 -15.47 5.94 13.20
CA THR A 198 -15.51 6.99 12.16
C THR A 198 -14.20 7.11 11.38
N GLY A 199 -13.06 6.74 11.99
CA GLY A 199 -11.77 6.66 11.32
C GLY A 199 -11.66 5.52 10.30
N ARG A 200 -12.64 4.60 10.27
CA ARG A 200 -12.73 3.46 9.35
C ARG A 200 -13.88 3.57 8.35
N HIS A 201 -14.61 4.69 8.30
CA HIS A 201 -15.57 4.91 7.21
C HIS A 201 -14.86 4.78 5.86
N ASP A 202 -15.53 4.12 4.91
CA ASP A 202 -14.94 3.79 3.60
C ASP A 202 -14.41 5.05 2.90
N ASP A 203 -15.11 6.18 3.01
CA ASP A 203 -14.67 7.45 2.41
C ASP A 203 -13.43 8.04 3.08
N ASN A 204 -13.30 7.90 4.40
CA ASN A 204 -12.07 8.29 5.10
C ASN A 204 -10.92 7.35 4.71
N MET A 205 -11.20 6.06 4.54
CA MET A 205 -10.21 5.07 4.11
C MET A 205 -9.64 5.38 2.72
N LYS A 206 -10.47 5.84 1.79
CA LYS A 206 -10.05 6.26 0.43
C LYS A 206 -9.05 7.42 0.45
N THR A 207 -9.07 8.27 1.48
CA THR A 207 -8.12 9.41 1.61
C THR A 207 -6.72 9.01 2.09
N TYR A 208 -6.54 7.77 2.56
CA TYR A 208 -5.24 7.22 2.99
C TYR A 208 -4.49 6.50 1.88
N THR A 209 -5.01 6.48 0.66
CA THR A 209 -4.30 5.91 -0.50
C THR A 209 -2.97 6.62 -0.68
N GLN A 210 -1.90 5.82 -0.73
CA GLN A 210 -0.54 6.28 -0.97
C GLN A 210 0.06 5.43 -2.08
N ASP A 211 0.34 6.06 -3.21
CA ASP A 211 1.14 5.48 -4.26
C ASP A 211 2.61 5.55 -3.88
N ARG A 212 3.14 4.38 -3.48
CA ARG A 212 4.51 4.28 -3.00
C ARG A 212 5.55 4.48 -4.08
N ARG A 213 5.15 4.26 -5.34
CA ARG A 213 6.01 4.44 -6.51
C ARG A 213 6.59 5.85 -6.56
N ALA A 214 5.85 6.86 -6.08
CA ALA A 214 6.32 8.24 -6.00
C ALA A 214 7.70 8.38 -5.32
N TYR A 215 7.95 7.59 -4.27
CA TYR A 215 9.23 7.60 -3.55
C TYR A 215 10.09 6.38 -3.82
N GLU A 216 9.52 5.22 -4.16
CA GLU A 216 10.29 4.03 -4.51
C GLU A 216 11.04 4.23 -5.84
N ASP A 217 10.43 4.95 -6.79
CA ASP A 217 11.02 5.33 -8.08
C ASP A 217 11.72 6.69 -8.04
N TRP A 218 11.84 7.35 -6.87
CA TRP A 218 12.54 8.63 -6.74
C TRP A 218 12.02 9.74 -7.68
N SER A 219 10.70 9.72 -7.95
CA SER A 219 10.07 10.62 -8.90
C SER A 219 9.80 12.01 -8.30
N ASP A 220 9.89 13.04 -9.15
CA ASP A 220 9.44 14.39 -8.82
C ASP A 220 7.90 14.49 -8.76
N GLY A 221 7.43 15.67 -8.38
CA GLY A 221 6.02 16.01 -8.28
C GLY A 221 5.53 16.01 -6.84
N ASP A 222 4.46 16.78 -6.59
CA ASP A 222 3.85 16.82 -5.26
C ASP A 222 3.09 15.53 -5.00
N TYR A 223 3.79 14.58 -4.37
CA TYR A 223 3.21 13.27 -4.08
C TYR A 223 2.03 13.35 -3.13
N ASN A 224 1.98 14.34 -2.24
CA ASN A 224 0.90 14.46 -1.29
C ASN A 224 -0.36 15.00 -1.99
N LEU A 225 -0.21 15.99 -2.87
CA LEU A 225 -1.28 16.46 -3.75
C LEU A 225 -1.83 15.34 -4.63
N ALA A 226 -0.95 14.63 -5.34
CA ALA A 226 -1.32 13.54 -6.23
C ALA A 226 -2.08 12.44 -5.48
N ASN A 227 -1.58 11.98 -4.33
CA ASN A 227 -2.25 10.98 -3.50
C ASN A 227 -3.63 11.43 -3.01
N ARG A 228 -3.76 12.69 -2.59
CA ARG A 228 -5.06 13.26 -2.19
C ARG A 228 -6.03 13.29 -3.36
N LEU A 229 -5.56 13.68 -4.54
CA LEU A 229 -6.36 13.72 -5.76
C LEU A 229 -6.83 12.33 -6.19
N MET A 230 -5.96 11.31 -6.13
CA MET A 230 -6.35 9.91 -6.36
C MET A 230 -7.45 9.45 -5.40
N GLY A 231 -7.47 9.95 -4.17
CA GLY A 231 -8.54 9.73 -3.21
C GLY A 231 -9.90 10.24 -3.68
N GLU A 232 -9.95 11.38 -4.37
CA GLU A 232 -11.18 11.95 -4.92
C GLU A 232 -11.74 11.13 -6.09
N PHE A 233 -10.90 10.53 -6.93
CA PHE A 233 -11.34 9.60 -7.99
C PHE A 233 -12.20 8.46 -7.42
N HIS A 234 -11.77 7.86 -6.30
CA HIS A 234 -12.48 6.75 -5.67
C HIS A 234 -13.79 7.15 -4.97
N LYS A 235 -14.05 8.45 -4.80
CA LYS A 235 -15.30 8.97 -4.21
C LYS A 235 -16.36 9.27 -5.25
N GLN A 236 -16.01 9.33 -6.52
CA GLN A 236 -16.95 9.63 -7.58
C GLN A 236 -17.84 8.43 -7.90
N ASP A 237 -19.05 8.73 -8.37
CA ASP A 237 -19.95 7.72 -8.88
C ASP A 237 -19.39 7.07 -10.15
N PRO A 238 -19.79 5.81 -10.44
CA PRO A 238 -19.44 5.14 -11.68
C PRO A 238 -19.79 5.99 -12.91
N MET A 239 -18.88 6.05 -13.88
CA MET A 239 -19.09 6.73 -15.16
C MET A 239 -18.63 5.86 -16.32
N LYS A 240 -19.02 6.22 -17.55
CA LYS A 240 -18.54 5.55 -18.76
C LYS A 240 -17.02 5.72 -18.87
N CYS A 241 -16.30 4.61 -18.86
CA CYS A 241 -14.86 4.60 -19.07
C CYS A 241 -14.53 5.23 -20.43
N PRO A 242 -13.65 6.25 -20.51
CA PRO A 242 -13.25 6.85 -21.78
C PRO A 242 -12.58 5.87 -22.75
N ILE A 243 -12.07 4.74 -22.24
CA ILE A 243 -11.33 3.75 -23.03
C ILE A 243 -12.24 2.63 -23.55
N CYS A 244 -13.05 2.01 -22.69
CA CYS A 244 -13.88 0.86 -23.07
C CYS A 244 -15.39 1.12 -23.08
N GLY A 245 -15.85 2.32 -22.71
CA GLY A 245 -17.27 2.69 -22.69
C GLY A 245 -18.11 2.07 -21.56
N ARG A 246 -17.58 1.09 -20.80
CA ARG A 246 -18.30 0.47 -19.67
C ARG A 246 -18.46 1.44 -18.51
N THR A 247 -19.64 1.44 -17.89
CA THR A 247 -19.92 2.21 -16.67
C THR A 247 -19.30 1.52 -15.47
N GLU A 248 -18.25 2.09 -14.92
CA GLU A 248 -17.46 1.53 -13.83
C GLU A 248 -16.94 2.64 -12.91
N ASN A 249 -16.45 2.28 -11.73
CA ASN A 249 -15.66 3.21 -10.92
C ASN A 249 -14.35 3.53 -11.63
N MET A 250 -14.01 4.83 -11.70
CA MET A 250 -12.75 5.27 -12.32
C MET A 250 -11.63 5.30 -11.29
N SER A 251 -10.44 4.90 -11.74
CA SER A 251 -9.18 5.09 -11.06
C SER A 251 -8.40 6.24 -11.70
N ALA A 252 -7.51 6.85 -10.92
CA ALA A 252 -6.58 7.85 -11.40
C ALA A 252 -5.39 7.17 -12.09
N ASP A 253 -5.37 7.13 -13.42
CA ASP A 253 -4.26 6.60 -14.20
C ASP A 253 -3.21 7.68 -14.47
N HIS A 254 -1.94 7.34 -14.28
CA HIS A 254 -0.83 8.21 -14.64
C HIS A 254 -0.68 8.26 -16.16
N ILE A 255 -0.84 9.45 -16.76
CA ILE A 255 -0.67 9.62 -18.22
C ILE A 255 0.74 9.16 -18.63
N GLY A 256 1.76 9.69 -17.94
CA GLY A 256 3.14 9.22 -17.97
C GLY A 256 3.40 8.29 -16.77
N PRO A 257 3.69 7.00 -16.95
CA PRO A 257 3.91 6.08 -15.84
C PRO A 257 5.16 6.43 -15.02
N ILE A 258 5.02 6.43 -13.69
CA ILE A 258 6.12 6.75 -12.76
C ILE A 258 7.34 5.84 -12.96
N SER A 259 7.11 4.56 -13.27
CA SER A 259 8.18 3.59 -13.52
C SER A 259 9.00 3.86 -14.79
N LEU A 260 8.60 4.82 -15.62
CA LEU A 260 9.37 5.33 -16.76
C LEU A 260 10.10 6.65 -16.43
N GLY A 261 9.97 7.12 -15.17
CA GLY A 261 10.57 8.33 -14.65
C GLY A 261 9.70 9.59 -14.73
N PHE A 262 8.42 9.46 -15.06
CA PHE A 262 7.48 10.59 -15.01
C PHE A 262 7.15 10.97 -13.56
N CYS A 263 6.76 12.23 -13.38
CA CYS A 263 6.42 12.77 -12.07
C CYS A 263 5.16 12.10 -11.50
N HIS A 264 5.12 11.92 -10.18
CA HIS A 264 3.87 11.69 -9.47
C HIS A 264 3.08 13.01 -9.36
N SER A 265 2.49 13.43 -10.48
CA SER A 265 1.84 14.72 -10.64
C SER A 265 0.31 14.68 -10.44
N ARG A 266 -0.33 15.85 -10.50
CA ARG A 266 -1.79 16.00 -10.47
C ARG A 266 -2.49 15.61 -11.79
N TYR A 267 -1.74 15.37 -12.86
CA TYR A 267 -2.29 15.17 -14.20
C TYR A 267 -2.62 13.70 -14.43
N PHE A 268 -3.86 13.33 -14.09
CA PHE A 268 -4.37 11.98 -14.26
C PHE A 268 -5.30 11.85 -15.48
N ALA A 269 -5.49 10.61 -15.92
CA ALA A 269 -6.56 10.21 -16.83
C ALA A 269 -7.56 9.31 -16.05
N PRO A 270 -8.88 9.57 -16.15
CA PRO A 270 -9.87 8.67 -15.56
C PRO A 270 -9.93 7.37 -16.37
N MET A 271 -9.73 6.24 -15.68
CA MET A 271 -9.72 4.93 -16.33
C MET A 271 -10.27 3.84 -15.40
N CYS A 272 -11.12 2.94 -15.89
CA CYS A 272 -11.59 1.81 -15.09
C CYS A 272 -10.44 0.84 -14.76
N SER A 273 -10.60 0.07 -13.68
CA SER A 273 -9.56 -0.83 -13.16
C SER A 273 -9.05 -1.83 -14.20
N SER A 274 -9.93 -2.38 -15.04
CA SER A 274 -9.54 -3.31 -16.10
C SER A 274 -8.66 -2.66 -17.15
N CYS A 275 -9.03 -1.46 -17.61
CA CYS A 275 -8.27 -0.74 -18.65
C CYS A 275 -6.93 -0.26 -18.09
N ASN A 276 -6.91 0.24 -16.85
CA ASN A 276 -5.68 0.66 -16.17
C ASN A 276 -4.71 -0.54 -16.04
N SER A 277 -5.20 -1.68 -15.57
CA SER A 277 -4.41 -2.91 -15.51
C SER A 277 -3.91 -3.37 -16.88
N SER A 278 -4.70 -3.20 -17.94
CA SER A 278 -4.28 -3.56 -19.31
C SER A 278 -3.22 -2.61 -19.87
N LYS A 279 -3.31 -1.30 -19.60
CA LYS A 279 -2.31 -0.29 -20.00
C LYS A 279 -0.97 -0.52 -19.31
N ASN A 280 -1.00 -0.90 -18.03
CA ASN A 280 0.18 -1.20 -17.22
C ASN A 280 1.16 0.01 -17.22
N ASN A 281 2.45 -0.20 -17.48
CA ASN A 281 3.47 0.84 -17.41
C ASN A 281 3.81 1.47 -18.77
N ARG A 282 2.90 1.43 -19.73
CA ARG A 282 3.13 1.95 -21.10
C ARG A 282 2.28 3.19 -21.32
N PHE A 283 2.82 4.15 -22.06
CA PHE A 283 2.02 5.24 -22.62
C PHE A 283 1.70 4.98 -24.09
N THR A 284 0.55 5.46 -24.54
CA THR A 284 0.12 5.49 -25.95
C THR A 284 0.62 6.77 -26.64
N LYS A 285 0.47 6.87 -27.96
CA LYS A 285 0.72 8.13 -28.70
C LYS A 285 -0.14 9.27 -28.16
N ALA A 286 -1.41 9.00 -27.83
CA ALA A 286 -2.30 10.00 -27.26
C ALA A 286 -1.82 10.50 -25.88
N ASP A 287 -1.30 9.59 -25.04
CA ASP A 287 -0.67 9.96 -23.77
C ASP A 287 0.55 10.86 -23.99
N VAL A 288 1.42 10.52 -24.97
CA VAL A 288 2.61 11.32 -25.33
C VAL A 288 2.22 12.73 -25.77
N ASP A 289 1.23 12.87 -26.64
CA ASP A 289 0.74 14.19 -27.09
C ASP A 289 0.21 15.03 -25.94
N LYS A 290 -0.51 14.38 -25.02
CA LYS A 290 -1.02 15.04 -23.81
C LYS A 290 0.13 15.49 -22.92
N LEU A 291 1.17 14.66 -22.72
CA LEU A 291 2.36 15.00 -21.93
C LEU A 291 3.13 16.17 -22.55
N ILE A 292 3.34 16.17 -23.87
CA ILE A 292 4.00 17.28 -24.59
C ILE A 292 3.17 18.55 -24.43
N LYS A 293 1.85 18.51 -24.63
CA LYS A 293 0.98 19.67 -24.46
C LYS A 293 1.05 20.23 -23.04
N LEU A 294 1.04 19.36 -22.03
CA LEU A 294 1.20 19.73 -20.63
C LEU A 294 2.55 20.39 -20.40
N GLU A 295 3.64 19.79 -20.87
CA GLU A 295 4.99 20.33 -20.77
C GLU A 295 5.10 21.72 -21.43
N THR A 296 4.56 21.89 -22.64
CA THR A 296 4.53 23.18 -23.36
C THR A 296 3.71 24.24 -22.63
N SER A 297 2.67 23.83 -21.89
CA SER A 297 1.90 24.74 -21.01
C SER A 297 2.60 25.09 -19.69
N GLY A 298 3.83 24.61 -19.48
CA GLY A 298 4.64 24.88 -18.29
C GLY A 298 4.49 23.83 -17.18
N ALA A 299 3.79 22.72 -17.42
CA ALA A 299 3.66 21.67 -16.41
C ALA A 299 4.94 20.81 -16.29
N HIS A 300 5.33 20.50 -15.05
CA HIS A 300 6.44 19.56 -14.78
C HIS A 300 5.96 18.12 -14.88
N VAL A 301 6.18 17.49 -16.03
CA VAL A 301 5.67 16.13 -16.33
C VAL A 301 6.69 15.01 -16.11
N ILE A 302 7.99 15.30 -16.23
CA ILE A 302 9.08 14.31 -16.17
C ILE A 302 10.05 14.64 -15.04
N SER A 303 10.48 13.63 -14.28
CA SER A 303 11.44 13.84 -13.19
C SER A 303 12.80 14.23 -13.72
N TRP A 304 13.57 15.00 -12.93
CA TRP A 304 14.90 15.51 -13.31
C TRP A 304 15.81 14.43 -13.90
N HIS A 305 15.77 13.22 -13.33
CA HIS A 305 16.65 12.11 -13.72
C HIS A 305 16.27 11.48 -15.07
N SER A 306 15.02 11.61 -15.51
CA SER A 306 14.55 11.05 -16.79
C SER A 306 14.27 12.10 -17.85
N LYS A 307 14.46 13.39 -17.53
CA LYS A 307 14.22 14.50 -18.47
C LYS A 307 15.02 14.36 -19.76
N TYR A 308 16.30 14.01 -19.67
CA TYR A 308 17.15 13.93 -20.86
C TYR A 308 16.70 12.85 -21.84
N ILE A 309 16.40 11.63 -21.35
CA ILE A 309 15.90 10.56 -22.23
C ILE A 309 14.53 10.90 -22.81
N TRP A 310 13.64 11.53 -22.03
CA TRP A 310 12.35 12.01 -22.53
C TRP A 310 12.53 13.00 -23.68
N ASP A 311 13.39 14.00 -23.50
CA ASP A 311 13.66 15.03 -24.52
C ASP A 311 14.25 14.41 -25.81
N LEU A 312 15.02 13.33 -25.70
CA LEU A 312 15.56 12.61 -26.86
C LEU A 312 14.53 11.81 -27.67
N VAL A 313 13.48 11.29 -27.02
CA VAL A 313 12.52 10.37 -27.64
C VAL A 313 11.18 11.01 -27.98
N LYS A 314 10.73 12.03 -27.24
CA LYS A 314 9.34 12.52 -27.30
C LYS A 314 8.90 13.02 -28.67
N THR A 315 9.80 13.65 -29.43
CA THR A 315 9.50 14.19 -30.76
C THR A 315 9.56 13.15 -31.88
N LYS A 316 10.01 11.93 -31.57
CA LYS A 316 10.18 10.83 -32.54
C LYS A 316 9.02 9.83 -32.50
N ILE A 317 8.04 10.05 -31.63
CA ILE A 317 6.90 9.15 -31.43
C ILE A 317 5.75 9.65 -32.30
N SER A 318 5.44 8.93 -33.37
CA SER A 318 4.35 9.19 -34.31
C SER A 318 3.16 8.26 -34.13
N ASN A 319 3.36 7.08 -33.54
CA ASN A 319 2.33 6.04 -33.36
C ASN A 319 2.54 5.19 -32.09
N ASP A 320 1.61 4.29 -31.79
CA ASP A 320 1.63 3.45 -30.58
C ASP A 320 2.78 2.42 -30.55
N ILE A 321 3.28 1.98 -31.72
CA ILE A 321 4.43 1.07 -31.79
C ILE A 321 5.67 1.80 -31.30
N GLU A 322 5.88 3.03 -31.76
CA GLU A 322 6.98 3.88 -31.31
C GLU A 322 6.82 4.31 -29.85
N ALA A 323 5.59 4.59 -29.40
CA ALA A 323 5.31 4.88 -28.00
C ALA A 323 5.70 3.71 -27.08
N LYS A 324 5.40 2.47 -27.51
CA LYS A 324 5.81 1.25 -26.82
C LYS A 324 7.34 1.08 -26.81
N LYS A 325 8.02 1.37 -27.92
CA LYS A 325 9.50 1.35 -28.00
C LYS A 325 10.11 2.37 -27.04
N ALA A 326 9.64 3.62 -27.08
CA ALA A 326 10.08 4.67 -26.17
C ALA A 326 9.83 4.31 -24.70
N SER A 327 8.68 3.71 -24.38
CA SER A 327 8.39 3.20 -23.03
C SER A 327 9.44 2.19 -22.56
N SER A 328 9.87 1.27 -23.42
CA SER A 328 10.93 0.29 -23.10
C SER A 328 12.28 0.96 -22.84
N ILE A 329 12.68 1.90 -23.70
CA ILE A 329 13.94 2.66 -23.56
C ILE A 329 13.94 3.45 -22.25
N MET A 330 12.88 4.20 -21.98
CA MET A 330 12.75 4.98 -20.74
C MET A 330 12.76 4.10 -19.49
N ALA A 331 12.12 2.92 -19.53
CA ALA A 331 12.16 1.96 -18.43
C ALA A 331 13.59 1.49 -18.14
N LYS A 332 14.36 1.14 -19.18
CA LYS A 332 15.76 0.70 -19.04
C LYS A 332 16.65 1.81 -18.49
N CYS A 333 16.47 3.05 -18.96
CA CYS A 333 17.15 4.23 -18.41
C CYS A 333 16.82 4.43 -16.93
N HIS A 334 15.53 4.43 -16.58
CA HIS A 334 15.06 4.62 -15.21
C HIS A 334 15.62 3.56 -14.25
N GLN A 335 15.64 2.30 -14.66
CA GLN A 335 16.24 1.23 -13.84
C GLN A 335 17.75 1.41 -13.65
N ASN A 336 18.48 1.87 -14.67
CA ASN A 336 19.90 2.19 -14.54
C ASN A 336 20.13 3.38 -13.59
N ILE A 337 19.28 4.40 -13.63
CA ILE A 337 19.31 5.52 -12.70
C ILE A 337 19.11 5.04 -11.26
N LEU A 338 18.06 4.25 -10.99
CA LEU A 338 17.81 3.71 -9.65
C LEU A 338 18.99 2.88 -9.14
N ASN A 339 19.65 2.13 -10.02
CA ASN A 339 20.89 1.41 -9.68
C ASN A 339 22.02 2.36 -9.27
N ILE A 340 22.26 3.44 -10.02
CA ILE A 340 23.27 4.46 -9.69
C ILE A 340 22.96 5.11 -8.33
N LEU A 341 21.71 5.52 -8.11
CA LEU A 341 21.29 6.11 -6.83
C LEU A 341 21.51 5.12 -5.68
N ALA A 342 21.21 3.84 -5.89
CA ALA A 342 21.42 2.82 -4.87
C ALA A 342 22.91 2.59 -4.56
N LEU A 343 23.78 2.59 -5.57
CA LEU A 343 25.24 2.50 -5.38
C LEU A 343 25.80 3.72 -4.65
N ILE A 344 25.32 4.93 -4.98
CA ILE A 344 25.69 6.15 -4.25
C ILE A 344 25.24 6.06 -2.80
N HIS A 345 24.00 5.64 -2.54
CA HIS A 345 23.48 5.47 -1.18
C HIS A 345 24.32 4.48 -0.38
N GLN A 346 24.66 3.33 -0.96
CA GLN A 346 25.47 2.30 -0.32
C GLN A 346 26.86 2.82 0.09
N LYS A 347 27.48 3.68 -0.73
CA LYS A 347 28.85 4.18 -0.52
C LYS A 347 28.93 5.46 0.30
N THR A 348 27.90 6.30 0.29
CA THR A 348 27.96 7.66 0.86
C THR A 348 26.89 7.94 1.91
N GLY A 349 25.92 7.04 2.09
CA GLY A 349 24.77 7.27 2.95
C GLY A 349 23.74 8.22 2.32
N LYS A 350 22.99 8.91 3.18
CA LYS A 350 21.74 9.61 2.78
C LYS A 350 21.93 11.08 2.44
N GLU A 351 22.97 11.72 2.97
CA GLU A 351 23.10 13.17 3.05
C GLU A 351 22.97 13.86 1.68
N PHE A 352 23.71 13.39 0.67
CA PHE A 352 23.63 13.94 -0.68
C PHE A 352 22.28 13.67 -1.35
N LEU A 353 21.77 12.44 -1.27
CA LEU A 353 20.55 12.04 -1.99
C LEU A 353 19.27 12.65 -1.40
N MET A 354 19.27 13.04 -0.13
CA MET A 354 18.15 13.75 0.51
C MET A 354 17.70 14.99 -0.28
N ARG A 355 18.59 15.61 -1.06
CA ARG A 355 18.28 16.81 -1.86
C ARG A 355 17.26 16.59 -2.99
N TYR A 356 17.06 15.33 -3.40
CA TYR A 356 16.10 14.96 -4.45
C TYR A 356 14.76 14.49 -3.89
N LEU A 357 14.61 14.52 -2.57
CA LEU A 357 13.37 14.17 -1.89
C LEU A 357 12.66 15.45 -1.44
N HIS A 358 11.33 15.41 -1.42
CA HIS A 358 10.47 16.54 -1.05
C HIS A 358 9.63 16.25 0.19
N PRO A 359 10.26 15.98 1.35
CA PRO A 359 9.54 15.65 2.59
C PRO A 359 8.56 16.75 3.02
N GLU A 360 8.80 18.00 2.64
CA GLU A 360 7.94 19.15 2.91
C GLU A 360 6.51 19.01 2.37
N TYR A 361 6.29 18.30 1.25
CA TYR A 361 4.94 18.10 0.71
C TYR A 361 4.00 17.38 1.69
N SER A 362 4.55 16.58 2.61
CA SER A 362 3.75 15.93 3.66
C SER A 362 3.04 16.93 4.58
N MET A 363 3.56 18.15 4.71
CA MET A 363 3.10 19.18 5.64
C MET A 363 1.98 20.05 5.06
N ILE A 364 1.46 19.71 3.88
CA ILE A 364 0.33 20.39 3.26
C ILE A 364 -0.91 19.50 3.34
N ASP A 365 -2.07 20.08 3.64
CA ASP A 365 -3.36 19.45 3.44
C ASP A 365 -4.05 20.05 2.22
N TYR A 366 -4.53 19.16 1.35
CA TYR A 366 -5.15 19.53 0.09
C TYR A 366 -6.64 19.24 0.13
N ARG A 367 -7.42 20.19 -0.38
CA ARG A 367 -8.85 20.04 -0.65
C ARG A 367 -9.12 20.42 -2.11
N PHE A 368 -10.19 19.86 -2.64
CA PHE A 368 -10.58 20.03 -4.03
C PHE A 368 -12.01 20.52 -4.09
N GLU A 369 -12.26 21.57 -4.85
CA GLU A 369 -13.60 22.03 -5.23
C GLU A 369 -13.80 21.80 -6.73
N ASN A 370 -15.07 21.67 -7.14
CA ASN A 370 -15.46 21.38 -8.53
C ASN A 370 -14.77 20.15 -9.12
N PHE A 371 -14.60 19.10 -8.30
CA PHE A 371 -14.03 17.85 -8.76
C PHE A 371 -15.02 17.11 -9.66
N ASP A 372 -14.72 17.05 -10.96
CA ASP A 372 -15.47 16.31 -11.97
C ASP A 372 -14.48 15.58 -12.88
N LEU A 373 -14.66 14.27 -13.03
CA LEU A 373 -13.81 13.40 -13.86
C LEU A 373 -13.82 13.78 -15.34
N ASN A 374 -14.90 14.41 -15.82
CA ASN A 374 -14.98 14.88 -17.21
C ASN A 374 -14.29 16.23 -17.41
N ASN A 375 -14.02 16.97 -16.33
CA ASN A 375 -13.53 18.35 -16.36
C ASN A 375 -12.41 18.57 -15.33
N LEU A 376 -11.40 17.68 -15.33
CA LEU A 376 -10.28 17.74 -14.37
C LEU A 376 -9.46 19.04 -14.44
N ASP A 377 -9.54 19.76 -15.55
CA ASP A 377 -8.92 21.07 -15.76
C ASP A 377 -9.59 22.19 -14.95
N LYS A 378 -10.85 22.01 -14.52
CA LYS A 378 -11.62 22.99 -13.74
C LYS A 378 -11.49 22.83 -12.22
N ILE A 379 -10.70 21.84 -11.76
CA ILE A 379 -10.51 21.57 -10.34
C ILE A 379 -9.83 22.77 -9.68
N ILE A 380 -10.44 23.25 -8.60
CA ILE A 380 -9.82 24.25 -7.72
C ILE A 380 -9.10 23.50 -6.61
N ILE A 381 -7.79 23.74 -6.49
CA ILE A 381 -6.93 23.12 -5.48
C ILE A 381 -6.73 24.12 -4.34
N ILE A 382 -7.14 23.74 -3.14
CA ILE A 382 -6.96 24.52 -1.92
C ILE A 382 -5.87 23.85 -1.10
N ALA A 383 -4.77 24.59 -0.87
CA ALA A 383 -3.63 24.13 -0.10
C ALA A 383 -3.58 24.83 1.25
N ASN A 384 -3.53 24.06 2.34
CA ASN A 384 -3.40 24.59 3.70
C ASN A 384 -2.19 23.96 4.39
N PRO A 385 -1.22 24.73 4.90
CA PRO A 385 -0.19 24.20 5.77
C PRO A 385 -0.81 23.49 6.99
N LEU A 386 -0.35 22.27 7.27
CA LEU A 386 -0.81 21.47 8.40
C LEU A 386 0.35 20.73 9.04
N ASP A 387 0.88 21.30 10.11
CA ASP A 387 1.86 20.62 10.96
C ASP A 387 1.15 19.80 12.03
N SER A 388 1.08 18.50 11.81
CA SER A 388 0.58 17.56 12.80
C SER A 388 1.54 16.39 12.99
N LYS A 389 1.45 15.73 14.14
CA LYS A 389 2.25 14.53 14.43
C LYS A 389 2.07 13.43 13.38
N ASN A 390 0.89 13.32 12.78
CA ASN A 390 0.65 12.36 11.71
C ASN A 390 1.36 12.75 10.41
N LYS A 391 1.41 14.05 10.07
CA LYS A 391 2.16 14.54 8.90
C LYS A 391 3.67 14.36 9.09
N ARG A 392 4.23 14.70 10.26
CA ARG A 392 5.64 14.45 10.59
C ARG A 392 6.02 12.97 10.51
N LYS A 393 5.17 12.06 11.03
CA LYS A 393 5.38 10.61 10.86
C LYS A 393 5.33 10.16 9.40
N ASN A 394 4.46 10.78 8.60
CA ASN A 394 4.39 10.47 7.17
C ASN A 394 5.64 10.95 6.43
N GLN A 395 6.19 12.10 6.83
CA GLN A 395 7.47 12.62 6.37
C GLN A 395 8.62 11.63 6.63
N GLU A 396 8.76 11.17 7.89
CA GLU A 396 9.76 10.16 8.29
C GLU A 396 9.58 8.86 7.50
N ARG A 397 8.33 8.43 7.32
CA ARG A 397 8.00 7.23 6.54
C ARG A 397 8.36 7.38 5.06
N TYR A 398 8.10 8.53 4.46
CA TYR A 398 8.45 8.83 3.07
C TYR A 398 9.96 8.70 2.85
N ILE A 399 10.77 9.36 3.70
CA ILE A 399 12.23 9.28 3.65
C ILE A 399 12.69 7.84 3.83
N ARG A 400 12.16 7.15 4.86
CA ARG A 400 12.54 5.76 5.14
C ARG A 400 12.27 4.83 3.97
N ILE A 401 11.08 4.89 3.36
CA ILE A 401 10.75 3.98 2.25
C ILE A 401 11.58 4.32 1.00
N ALA A 402 11.85 5.60 0.71
CA ALA A 402 12.71 5.98 -0.42
C ALA A 402 14.11 5.35 -0.34
N PHE A 403 14.72 5.31 0.84
CA PHE A 403 16.04 4.68 1.02
C PHE A 403 15.96 3.16 1.15
N GLU A 404 14.95 2.61 1.85
CA GLU A 404 14.69 1.16 1.88
C GLU A 404 14.46 0.61 0.46
N SER A 405 13.86 1.39 -0.45
CA SER A 405 13.64 0.96 -1.84
C SER A 405 14.96 0.81 -2.60
N LEU A 406 15.96 1.66 -2.35
CA LEU A 406 17.29 1.55 -2.96
C LEU A 406 18.06 0.33 -2.42
N GLU A 407 18.00 0.07 -1.13
CA GLU A 407 18.61 -1.13 -0.53
C GLU A 407 17.97 -2.41 -1.09
N ASN A 408 16.62 -2.43 -1.13
CA ASN A 408 15.86 -3.50 -1.76
C ASN A 408 16.10 -3.57 -3.27
N PHE A 409 16.55 -2.48 -3.90
CA PHE A 409 16.83 -2.48 -5.32
C PHE A 409 18.02 -3.38 -5.63
N LEU A 410 19.10 -3.23 -4.87
CA LEU A 410 20.37 -3.97 -4.99
C LEU A 410 20.27 -5.43 -4.53
N SER A 411 19.42 -5.74 -3.54
CA SER A 411 19.30 -7.11 -3.01
C SER A 411 18.59 -8.10 -3.95
N LYS A 412 17.87 -7.60 -4.97
CA LYS A 412 17.14 -8.44 -5.93
C LYS A 412 18.10 -9.10 -6.93
N GLN A 413 18.29 -10.41 -6.82
CA GLN A 413 19.19 -11.18 -7.69
C GLN A 413 18.63 -11.46 -9.11
N ASN A 414 17.31 -11.52 -9.30
CA ASN A 414 16.68 -11.95 -10.56
C ASN A 414 16.28 -10.81 -11.52
N ARG A 415 17.08 -9.75 -11.64
CA ARG A 415 16.76 -8.64 -12.54
C ARG A 415 17.21 -8.95 -13.97
N LYS A 416 16.25 -9.02 -14.90
CA LYS A 416 16.52 -9.15 -16.35
C LYS A 416 16.84 -7.78 -17.00
N ASN A 417 17.80 -7.03 -16.44
CA ASN A 417 18.26 -5.76 -17.00
C ASN A 417 19.79 -5.70 -17.00
N ASN A 418 20.37 -5.21 -18.09
CA ASN A 418 21.79 -4.93 -18.17
C ASN A 418 22.05 -3.56 -17.57
N PHE A 419 22.79 -3.52 -16.46
CA PHE A 419 23.21 -2.27 -15.82
C PHE A 419 24.55 -1.83 -16.38
N LEU A 420 24.62 -0.58 -16.86
CA LEU A 420 25.85 0.00 -17.41
C LEU A 420 26.84 0.41 -16.33
N ILE A 421 26.35 0.64 -15.10
CA ILE A 421 27.15 1.02 -13.95
C ILE A 421 27.06 -0.08 -12.90
N THR A 422 28.22 -0.47 -12.38
CA THR A 422 28.35 -1.47 -11.31
C THR A 422 29.05 -0.84 -10.10
N SER A 423 29.17 -1.60 -9.01
CA SER A 423 29.89 -1.14 -7.81
C SER A 423 31.35 -0.74 -8.08
N ASN A 424 31.95 -1.26 -9.15
CA ASN A 424 33.37 -1.07 -9.50
C ASN A 424 33.58 -0.11 -10.67
N SER A 425 32.51 0.51 -11.19
CA SER A 425 32.58 1.46 -12.29
C SER A 425 33.29 2.75 -11.85
N GLN A 426 34.39 3.08 -12.54
CA GLN A 426 35.20 4.27 -12.29
C GLN A 426 34.42 5.57 -12.54
N GLU A 427 33.36 5.51 -13.36
CA GLU A 427 32.48 6.64 -13.63
C GLU A 427 31.77 7.18 -12.37
N LEU A 428 31.70 6.38 -11.29
CA LEU A 428 31.15 6.83 -10.00
C LEU A 428 32.17 7.61 -9.17
N ASP A 429 33.47 7.37 -9.33
CA ASP A 429 34.51 7.88 -8.43
C ASP A 429 34.53 9.41 -8.31
N PRO A 430 34.34 10.20 -9.39
CA PRO A 430 34.25 11.66 -9.27
C PRO A 430 33.06 12.09 -8.40
N ILE A 431 31.91 11.45 -8.57
CA ILE A 431 30.67 11.76 -7.81
C ILE A 431 30.90 11.44 -6.33
N LEU A 432 31.40 10.24 -6.03
CA LEU A 432 31.69 9.80 -4.66
C LEU A 432 32.71 10.73 -3.98
N THR A 433 33.77 11.08 -4.69
CA THR A 433 34.79 12.01 -4.22
C THR A 433 34.18 13.37 -3.87
N SER A 434 33.36 13.94 -4.75
CA SER A 434 32.67 15.21 -4.50
C SER A 434 31.73 15.13 -3.29
N ILE A 435 31.02 14.02 -3.10
CA ILE A 435 30.15 13.80 -1.93
C ILE A 435 30.96 13.71 -0.64
N HIS A 436 32.06 12.95 -0.62
CA HIS A 436 32.92 12.84 0.56
C HIS A 436 33.57 14.17 0.96
N HIS A 437 33.89 15.03 -0.02
CA HIS A 437 34.36 16.40 0.21
C HIS A 437 33.22 17.40 0.49
N LYS A 438 31.97 16.94 0.59
CA LYS A 438 30.77 17.76 0.79
C LYS A 438 30.54 18.84 -0.28
N ASN A 439 31.13 18.67 -1.47
CA ASN A 439 30.86 19.51 -2.63
C ASN A 439 29.65 18.97 -3.39
N PHE A 440 28.48 19.13 -2.81
CA PHE A 440 27.26 18.53 -3.34
C PHE A 440 26.83 19.11 -4.69
N ASP A 441 27.12 20.39 -4.98
CA ASP A 441 26.77 20.97 -6.28
C ASP A 441 27.61 20.41 -7.42
N LEU A 442 28.91 20.16 -7.17
CA LEU A 442 29.74 19.43 -8.13
C LEU A 442 29.26 17.98 -8.29
N ALA A 443 28.91 17.30 -7.21
CA ALA A 443 28.39 15.94 -7.25
C ALA A 443 27.06 15.84 -8.04
N ASP A 444 26.16 16.82 -7.89
CA ASP A 444 24.90 16.90 -8.66
C ASP A 444 25.18 17.09 -10.15
N CYS A 445 26.09 17.98 -10.52
CA CYS A 445 26.51 18.19 -11.89
C CYS A 445 27.09 16.91 -12.52
N GLN A 446 28.00 16.24 -11.80
CA GLN A 446 28.61 14.98 -12.24
C GLN A 446 27.58 13.85 -12.37
N LEU A 447 26.66 13.71 -11.42
CA LEU A 447 25.58 12.72 -11.48
C LEU A 447 24.67 12.96 -12.70
N LYS A 448 24.25 14.21 -12.93
CA LYS A 448 23.42 14.56 -14.08
C LYS A 448 24.13 14.28 -15.41
N ASN A 449 25.44 14.51 -15.49
CA ASN A 449 26.23 14.18 -16.68
C ASN A 449 26.31 12.66 -16.90
N LEU A 450 26.58 11.88 -15.85
CA LEU A 450 26.59 10.42 -15.94
C LEU A 450 25.23 9.86 -16.42
N ILE A 451 24.13 10.41 -15.91
CA ILE A 451 22.77 10.03 -16.32
C ILE A 451 22.53 10.33 -17.80
N LYS A 452 23.00 11.48 -18.31
CA LYS A 452 22.90 11.80 -19.74
C LYS A 452 23.67 10.79 -20.58
N ASP A 453 24.92 10.49 -20.21
CA ASP A 453 25.77 9.56 -20.95
C ASP A 453 25.15 8.16 -21.03
N ILE A 454 24.61 7.67 -19.91
CA ILE A 454 23.90 6.39 -19.84
C ILE A 454 22.64 6.41 -20.70
N SER A 455 21.88 7.50 -20.65
CA SER A 455 20.68 7.66 -21.49
C SER A 455 21.02 7.61 -22.98
N VAL A 456 22.12 8.25 -23.41
CA VAL A 456 22.60 8.17 -24.81
C VAL A 456 23.01 6.74 -25.16
N LYS A 457 23.79 6.06 -24.31
CA LYS A 457 24.25 4.69 -24.56
C LYS A 457 23.08 3.73 -24.73
N ILE A 458 22.09 3.79 -23.82
CA ILE A 458 20.88 2.96 -23.89
C ILE A 458 20.05 3.31 -25.13
N TYR A 459 19.86 4.60 -25.42
CA TYR A 459 19.10 5.01 -26.60
C TYR A 459 19.73 4.48 -27.90
N LYS A 460 21.06 4.57 -28.03
CA LYS A 460 21.78 4.04 -29.20
C LYS A 460 21.69 2.52 -29.30
N SER A 461 21.95 1.78 -28.22
CA SER A 461 21.92 0.31 -28.25
C SER A 461 20.54 -0.22 -28.65
N GLU A 462 19.47 0.41 -28.15
CA GLU A 462 18.10 0.02 -28.48
C GLU A 462 17.68 0.47 -29.88
N SER A 463 18.28 1.55 -30.42
CA SER A 463 18.01 2.02 -31.78
C SER A 463 18.76 1.18 -32.82
N GLU A 464 19.99 0.75 -32.54
CA GLU A 464 20.84 -0.05 -33.43
C GLU A 464 20.39 -1.52 -33.53
N GLN A 465 19.92 -2.12 -32.43
CA GLN A 465 19.33 -3.47 -32.44
C GLN A 465 18.10 -3.58 -33.36
N ASN A 466 17.43 -2.46 -33.66
CA ASN A 466 16.29 -2.41 -34.57
C ASN A 466 16.69 -2.37 -36.06
N ILE A 467 17.93 -2.01 -36.41
CA ILE A 467 18.38 -2.00 -37.81
C ILE A 467 18.63 -3.44 -38.27
N TYR A 468 19.29 -4.24 -37.44
CA TYR A 468 19.58 -5.66 -37.75
C TYR A 468 18.33 -6.55 -37.80
N THR A 469 17.28 -6.25 -37.04
CA THR A 469 16.02 -7.04 -37.07
C THR A 469 15.13 -6.71 -38.26
N ILE A 470 15.34 -5.57 -38.95
CA ILE A 470 14.64 -5.24 -40.18
C ILE A 470 15.37 -5.88 -41.38
N ASP A 471 16.70 -5.86 -41.40
CA ASP A 471 17.51 -6.49 -42.46
C ASP A 471 17.31 -8.01 -42.54
N GLU A 472 17.21 -8.71 -41.39
CA GLU A 472 16.91 -10.16 -41.39
C GLU A 472 15.49 -10.50 -41.88
N SER A 473 14.55 -9.52 -41.88
CA SER A 473 13.18 -9.73 -42.38
C SER A 473 13.04 -9.48 -43.89
N GLU A 474 13.91 -8.67 -44.48
CA GLU A 474 13.97 -8.47 -45.93
C GLU A 474 14.70 -9.62 -46.64
N ASP A 475 15.69 -10.25 -46.01
CA ASP A 475 16.41 -11.39 -46.60
C ASP A 475 15.54 -12.66 -46.67
N TYR A 476 14.63 -12.86 -45.71
CA TYR A 476 13.64 -13.94 -45.76
C TYR A 476 12.57 -13.76 -46.84
N SER A 477 12.29 -12.52 -47.29
CA SER A 477 11.32 -12.29 -48.37
C SER A 477 11.91 -12.52 -49.77
N ARG A 478 13.24 -12.53 -49.92
CA ARG A 478 13.91 -12.85 -51.19
C ARG A 478 14.13 -14.35 -51.40
N MET A 479 14.19 -15.15 -50.33
CA MET A 479 14.40 -16.61 -50.44
C MET A 479 13.14 -17.43 -50.74
N VAL A 480 11.94 -16.82 -50.84
CA VAL A 480 10.67 -17.54 -51.09
C VAL A 480 10.15 -17.36 -52.53
N ALA A 481 10.85 -16.59 -53.38
CA ALA A 481 10.40 -16.30 -54.75
C ALA A 481 11.06 -17.14 -55.86
N GLU A 482 11.99 -18.05 -55.56
CA GLU A 482 12.65 -18.91 -56.55
C GLU A 482 12.57 -20.39 -56.16
N SER A 483 11.41 -21.00 -56.39
CA SER A 483 11.29 -22.45 -56.67
C SER A 483 9.83 -22.81 -56.98
N SER A 484 9.42 -22.52 -58.22
CA SER A 484 8.26 -23.15 -58.86
C SER A 484 8.43 -23.03 -60.38
N ASN A 485 9.09 -24.02 -60.97
CA ASN A 485 8.88 -24.50 -62.34
C ASN A 485 9.38 -25.94 -62.46
#